data_AF-A0A9E6VNZ6-F1
#
_entry.id   AF-A0A9E6VNZ6-F1
#
_cell.length_a   1.000
_cell.length_b   1.000
_cell.length_c   1.000
_cell.angle_alpha   90.00
_cell.angle_beta   90.00
_cell.angle_gamma   90.00
#
_symmetry.space_group_name_H-M   'P 1'
#
loop_
_entity.id
_entity.type
_entity.pdbx_description
1 polymer ?
#
loop_
_entity_poly.entity_id
_entity_poly.type
_entity_poly.pdbx_seq_one_letter_code
_entity_poly.pdbx_strand_id
1 'polypeptide(L)'
;MDEVIFEEFKGTGNMELQLDRKLANKRTFPAIDLVSSSTRRDDLLLEKDWLQRIWILRNHLADMNPVEAMEFLKDRMKNSQSNEEFLISMNG
;
A
#
# COMPACT_ATOMS: atom_id res chain seq x y z
N MET A 1 22.50 1.85 -13.90
CA MET A 1 22.93 3.09 -13.21
C MET A 1 21.82 3.53 -12.27
N ASP A 2 20.61 3.75 -12.78
CA ASP A 2 19.44 4.13 -11.96
C ASP A 2 19.07 3.09 -10.89
N GLU A 3 19.15 1.79 -11.19
CA GLU A 3 18.90 0.72 -10.20
C GLU A 3 19.93 0.72 -9.06
N VAL A 4 21.19 1.03 -9.34
CA VAL A 4 22.26 1.08 -8.33
C VAL A 4 22.03 2.26 -7.39
N ILE A 5 21.70 3.42 -7.97
CA ILE A 5 21.39 4.64 -7.22
C ILE A 5 20.14 4.42 -6.34
N PHE A 6 19.11 3.75 -6.87
CA PHE A 6 17.91 3.41 -6.11
C PHE A 6 18.24 2.55 -4.88
N GLU A 7 19.02 1.49 -5.03
CA GLU A 7 19.39 0.61 -3.91
C GLU A 7 20.26 1.34 -2.86
N GLU A 8 21.15 2.24 -3.27
CA GLU A 8 21.92 3.07 -2.33
C GLU A 8 21.02 4.01 -1.51
N PHE A 9 20.05 4.68 -2.16
CA PHE A 9 19.10 5.55 -1.45
C PHE A 9 18.10 4.76 -0.60
N LYS A 10 17.73 3.55 -1.02
CA LYS A 10 16.89 2.63 -0.23
C LYS A 10 17.54 2.23 1.10
N GLY A 11 18.87 2.08 1.10
CA GLY A 11 19.64 1.81 2.32
C GLY A 11 19.59 2.96 3.34
N THR A 12 19.42 4.20 2.86
CA THR A 12 19.45 5.41 3.70
C THR A 12 18.06 5.93 4.09
N GLY A 13 17.04 5.67 3.26
CA GLY A 13 15.66 6.03 3.51
C GLY A 13 14.94 5.11 4.51
N ASN A 14 13.84 5.61 5.06
CA ASN A 14 12.95 4.85 5.96
C ASN A 14 11.50 4.75 5.43
N MET A 15 11.18 5.38 4.31
CA MET A 15 9.87 5.32 3.63
C MET A 15 10.09 5.18 2.12
N GLU A 16 9.37 4.24 1.52
CA GLU A 16 9.34 3.99 0.08
C GLU A 16 7.90 4.03 -0.41
N LEU A 17 7.61 4.92 -1.37
CA LEU A 17 6.35 4.97 -2.08
C LEU A 17 6.62 4.68 -3.56
N GLN A 18 6.34 3.45 -3.97
CA GLN A 18 6.62 2.99 -5.32
C GLN A 18 5.38 3.18 -6.22
N LEU A 19 5.61 3.59 -7.46
CA LEU A 19 4.57 3.76 -8.46
C LEU A 19 4.70 2.71 -9.56
N ASP A 20 3.59 2.09 -9.94
CA ASP A 20 3.56 1.05 -10.97
C ASP A 20 3.14 1.61 -12.34
N ARG A 21 3.95 1.30 -13.35
CA ARG A 21 3.72 1.77 -14.74
C ARG A 21 2.49 1.13 -15.38
N LYS A 22 2.15 -0.12 -15.04
CA LYS A 22 0.97 -0.82 -15.60
C LYS A 22 -0.32 -0.14 -15.12
N LEU A 23 -0.37 0.28 -13.86
CA LEU A 23 -1.46 1.10 -13.32
C LEU A 23 -1.62 2.41 -14.07
N ALA A 24 -0.51 3.15 -14.23
CA ALA A 24 -0.52 4.44 -14.95
C ALA A 24 -0.96 4.29 -16.41
N ASN A 25 -0.48 3.25 -17.12
CA ASN A 25 -0.86 2.97 -18.51
C ASN A 25 -2.36 2.66 -18.65
N LYS A 26 -2.97 2.00 -17.65
CA LYS A 26 -4.41 1.76 -17.59
C LYS A 26 -5.22 2.99 -17.14
N ARG A 27 -4.57 4.12 -16.86
CA ARG A 27 -5.17 5.34 -16.27
C ARG A 27 -5.81 5.08 -14.90
N THR A 28 -5.30 4.11 -14.16
CA THR A 28 -5.73 3.83 -12.79
C THR A 28 -4.90 4.67 -11.84
N PHE A 29 -5.53 5.67 -11.24
CA PHE A 29 -4.92 6.55 -10.23
C PHE A 29 -5.59 6.38 -8.86
N PRO A 30 -4.82 6.52 -7.76
CA PRO A 30 -3.35 6.68 -7.73
C PRO A 30 -2.61 5.41 -8.19
N ALA A 31 -1.49 5.55 -8.90
CA ALA A 31 -0.76 4.43 -9.51
C ALA A 31 0.27 3.81 -8.55
N ILE A 32 -0.12 3.60 -7.28
CA ILE A 32 0.78 3.15 -6.22
C ILE A 32 0.88 1.63 -6.24
N ASP A 33 2.10 1.10 -6.13
CA ASP A 33 2.33 -0.31 -5.81
C ASP A 33 2.21 -0.51 -4.30
N LEU A 34 1.06 -1.03 -3.87
CA LEU A 34 0.71 -1.23 -2.45
C LEU A 34 1.54 -2.34 -1.78
N VAL A 35 2.02 -3.31 -2.56
CA VAL A 35 2.77 -4.46 -2.06
C VAL A 35 4.22 -4.06 -1.80
N SER A 36 4.83 -3.34 -2.76
CA SER A 36 6.24 -2.94 -2.67
C SER A 36 6.48 -1.69 -1.80
N SER A 37 5.51 -0.80 -1.67
CA SER A 37 5.63 0.41 -0.83
C SER A 37 5.68 0.07 0.65
N SER A 38 6.50 0.74 1.47
CA SER A 38 6.56 0.46 2.92
C SER A 38 7.19 1.59 3.71
N THR A 39 7.02 1.57 5.04
CA THR A 39 7.71 2.46 5.97
C THR A 39 8.32 1.63 7.09
N ARG A 40 9.60 1.85 7.41
CA ARG A 40 10.26 1.21 8.55
C ARG A 40 9.79 1.87 9.84
N ARG A 41 9.58 1.06 10.88
CA ARG A 41 9.12 1.51 12.20
C ARG A 41 7.78 2.26 12.15
N ASP A 42 6.88 1.78 11.31
CA ASP A 42 5.48 2.23 11.26
C ASP A 42 4.74 2.00 12.60
N ASP A 43 5.27 1.11 13.46
CA ASP A 43 4.86 0.94 14.86
C ASP A 43 4.92 2.21 15.72
N LEU A 44 5.78 3.16 15.35
CA LEU A 44 5.90 4.45 16.03
C LEU A 44 4.93 5.51 15.51
N LEU A 45 4.28 5.26 14.37
CA LEU A 45 3.43 6.21 13.67
C LEU A 45 1.94 5.90 13.82
N LEU A 46 1.61 4.63 14.05
CA LEU A 46 0.25 4.12 14.06
C LEU A 46 -0.04 3.44 15.39
N GLU A 47 -1.27 3.61 15.87
CA GLU A 47 -1.72 2.89 17.06
C GLU A 47 -1.81 1.38 16.77
N LYS A 48 -1.70 0.56 17.81
CA LYS A 48 -1.65 -0.91 17.69
C LYS A 48 -2.84 -1.50 16.92
N ASP A 49 -4.04 -0.99 17.16
CA ASP A 49 -5.25 -1.49 16.50
C ASP A 49 -5.24 -1.20 15.00
N TRP A 50 -4.70 -0.04 14.59
CA TRP A 50 -4.52 0.31 13.19
C TRP A 50 -3.46 -0.56 12.52
N LEU A 51 -2.33 -0.80 13.19
CA LEU A 51 -1.27 -1.69 12.68
C LEU A 51 -1.79 -3.10 12.40
N GLN A 52 -2.58 -3.66 13.33
CA GLN A 52 -3.13 -5.00 13.14
C GLN A 52 -4.05 -5.08 11.92
N ARG A 53 -4.92 -4.08 11.74
CA ARG A 53 -5.83 -4.01 10.59
C ARG A 53 -5.08 -3.84 9.27
N ILE A 54 -4.10 -2.94 9.24
CA ILE A 54 -3.24 -2.74 8.06
C ILE A 54 -2.49 -4.02 7.75
N TRP A 55 -1.95 -4.74 8.75
CA TRP A 55 -1.26 -6.00 8.54
C TRP A 55 -2.16 -7.06 7.89
N ILE A 56 -3.42 -7.20 8.34
CA ILE A 56 -4.40 -8.09 7.70
C ILE A 56 -4.64 -7.69 6.24
N LEU A 57 -4.84 -6.39 5.98
CA LEU A 57 -4.97 -5.88 4.62
C LEU A 57 -3.74 -6.21 3.77
N ARG A 58 -2.52 -5.99 4.28
CA ARG A 58 -1.29 -6.25 3.54
C ARG A 58 -1.12 -7.74 3.22
N ASN A 59 -1.46 -8.63 4.15
CA ASN A 59 -1.45 -10.07 3.89
C ASN A 59 -2.46 -10.45 2.81
N HIS A 60 -3.64 -9.85 2.82
CA HIS A 60 -4.64 -10.12 1.77
C HIS A 60 -4.16 -9.65 0.39
N LEU A 61 -3.47 -8.52 0.32
CA LEU A 61 -2.91 -7.97 -0.92
C LEU A 61 -1.63 -8.67 -1.40
N ALA A 62 -0.95 -9.45 -0.53
CA ALA A 62 0.38 -9.98 -0.81
C ALA A 62 0.43 -10.94 -2.01
N ASP A 63 -0.67 -11.67 -2.25
CA ASP A 63 -0.79 -12.62 -3.35
C ASP A 63 -1.33 -11.97 -4.65
N MET A 64 -1.70 -10.68 -4.60
CA MET A 64 -2.28 -9.96 -5.73
C MET A 64 -1.20 -9.26 -6.56
N ASN A 65 -1.43 -9.13 -7.87
CA ASN A 65 -0.62 -8.21 -8.65
C ASN A 65 -1.03 -6.73 -8.39
N PRO A 66 -0.18 -5.73 -8.73
CA PRO A 66 -0.47 -4.32 -8.43
C PRO A 66 -1.81 -3.81 -8.99
N VAL A 67 -2.28 -4.34 -10.12
CA VAL A 67 -3.56 -3.95 -10.72
C VAL A 67 -4.72 -4.47 -9.88
N GLU A 68 -4.71 -5.76 -9.56
CA GLU A 68 -5.74 -6.40 -8.72
C GLU A 68 -5.81 -5.75 -7.34
N ALA A 69 -4.66 -5.52 -6.71
CA ALA A 69 -4.57 -4.88 -5.39
C ALA A 69 -5.19 -3.47 -5.41
N MET A 70 -4.89 -2.67 -6.44
CA MET A 70 -5.43 -1.32 -6.57
C MET A 70 -6.93 -1.32 -6.88
N GLU A 71 -7.41 -2.24 -7.72
CA GLU A 71 -8.84 -2.38 -8.02
C GLU A 71 -9.63 -2.80 -6.79
N PHE A 72 -9.13 -3.80 -6.04
CA PHE A 72 -9.70 -4.21 -4.76
C PHE A 72 -9.77 -3.05 -3.77
N LEU A 73 -8.65 -2.34 -3.57
CA LEU A 73 -8.61 -1.23 -2.62
C LEU A 73 -9.59 -0.13 -3.02
N LYS A 74 -9.62 0.25 -4.31
CA LYS A 74 -10.54 1.28 -4.80
C LYS A 74 -12.00 0.89 -4.65
N ASP A 75 -12.35 -0.37 -4.89
CA ASP A 75 -13.73 -0.85 -4.71
C ASP A 75 -14.16 -0.75 -3.25
N ARG A 76 -13.30 -1.16 -2.31
CA ARG A 76 -13.59 -1.06 -0.87
C ARG A 76 -13.66 0.39 -0.40
N MET A 77 -12.68 1.22 -0.76
CA MET A 77 -12.63 2.62 -0.34
C MET A 77 -13.79 3.46 -0.88
N LYS A 78 -14.30 3.15 -2.09
CA LYS A 78 -15.48 3.83 -2.65
C LYS A 78 -16.74 3.61 -1.83
N ASN A 79 -16.83 2.50 -1.12
CA ASN A 79 -17.97 2.14 -0.29
C ASN A 79 -17.83 2.61 1.18
N SER A 80 -16.79 3.39 1.49
CA SER A 80 -16.52 3.94 2.82
C SER A 80 -16.37 5.46 2.77
N GLN A 81 -16.78 6.15 3.82
CA GLN A 81 -16.62 7.60 3.95
C GLN A 81 -15.27 7.98 4.58
N SER A 82 -14.62 7.05 5.30
CA SER A 82 -13.32 7.29 5.92
C SER A 82 -12.44 6.04 5.91
N ASN A 83 -11.13 6.23 6.08
CA ASN A 83 -10.18 5.13 6.24
C ASN A 83 -10.48 4.26 7.47
N GLU A 84 -11.06 4.86 8.52
CA GLU A 84 -11.50 4.16 9.71
C GLU A 84 -12.64 3.19 9.39
N GLU A 85 -13.68 3.67 8.71
CA GLU A 85 -14.80 2.83 8.27
C GLU A 85 -14.33 1.71 7.34
N PHE A 86 -13.42 2.02 6.40
CA PHE A 86 -12.81 1.03 5.53
C PHE A 86 -12.10 -0.08 6.31
N LEU A 87 -11.18 0.27 7.22
CA LEU A 87 -10.41 -0.72 7.98
C LEU A 87 -11.24 -1.47 9.03
N ILE A 88 -12.35 -0.89 9.49
CA ILE A 88 -13.34 -1.60 10.33
C ILE A 88 -14.10 -2.63 9.49
N SER A 89 -14.53 -2.27 8.28
CA SER A 89 -15.31 -3.14 7.38
C SER A 89 -14.56 -4.37 6.90
N MET A 90 -13.23 -4.38 7.01
CA MET A 90 -12.37 -5.51 6.67
C MET A 90 -12.39 -6.65 7.69
N ASN A 91 -12.96 -6.42 8.87
CA ASN A 91 -13.22 -7.49 9.83
C ASN A 91 -14.57 -8.14 9.50
N GLY A 92 -14.53 -9.37 8.99
CA GLY A 92 -15.59 -10.36 9.12
C GLY A 92 -15.28 -11.30 10.27
#